data_AF-A0A2E7D999-F1
#
_entry.id   AF-A0A2E7D999-F1
#
_cell.length_a   1.000
_cell.length_b   1.000
_cell.length_c   1.000
_cell.angle_alpha   90.00
_cell.angle_beta   90.00
_cell.angle_gamma   90.00
#
_symmetry.space_group_name_H-M   'P 1'
#
loop_
_entity.id
_entity.type
_entity.pdbx_description
1 polymer ?
#
loop_
_entity_poly.entity_id
_entity_poly.type
_entity_poly.pdbx_seq_one_letter_code
_entity_poly.pdbx_strand_id
1 'polypeptide(L)'
;MGDVEIVHTYQKRWNETPRDELADCRACECSTDVELLAFIKKDEEAIEAAQPLLNGEESCSTVPQSTYGHVLLPLIRPGRAEEAAKIHSKGYSKIAGNPKFLVTASEHLQFLVHQRKLVKAVQVLERHYPLVLESAVGYEQYYFYRAAQLLFEALARNGSRPTRKFRFQESCPIWREDRSYEVAAVLDFFCEQTKTIAQQFDQRNGNDHFSQQVEEYRELFLGDLA
;
A
#
# COMPACT_ATOMS: atom_id res chain seq x y z
N MET A 1 8.89 -7.61 -12.77
CA MET A 1 7.78 -7.55 -11.79
C MET A 1 6.47 -7.68 -12.56
N GLY A 2 5.48 -8.39 -12.04
CA GLY A 2 4.18 -8.55 -12.70
C GLY A 2 3.95 -9.87 -13.45
N ASP A 3 4.96 -10.73 -13.53
CA ASP A 3 4.83 -12.06 -14.15
C ASP A 3 4.47 -13.08 -13.06
N VAL A 4 3.18 -13.44 -12.98
CA VAL A 4 2.65 -14.39 -12.00
C VAL A 4 3.00 -15.83 -12.37
N GLU A 5 3.20 -16.14 -13.65
CA GLU A 5 3.44 -17.51 -14.11
C GLU A 5 4.81 -18.04 -13.64
N ILE A 6 5.81 -17.16 -13.63
CA ILE A 6 7.16 -17.54 -13.17
C ILE A 6 7.30 -17.58 -11.64
N VAL A 7 6.40 -16.95 -10.89
CA VAL A 7 6.48 -16.85 -9.41
C VAL A 7 6.59 -18.23 -8.78
N HIS A 8 5.70 -19.16 -9.14
CA HIS A 8 5.71 -20.50 -8.58
C HIS A 8 7.01 -21.25 -8.83
N THR A 9 7.61 -21.05 -10.02
CA THR A 9 8.88 -21.67 -10.37
C THR A 9 10.01 -21.17 -9.48
N TYR A 10 10.11 -19.86 -9.30
CA TYR A 10 11.20 -19.27 -8.50
C TYR A 10 10.97 -19.43 -7.00
N GLN A 11 9.72 -19.37 -6.51
CA GLN A 11 9.40 -19.65 -5.12
C GLN A 11 9.79 -21.09 -4.75
N LYS A 12 9.44 -22.06 -5.60
CA LYS A 12 9.84 -23.45 -5.40
C LYS A 12 11.37 -23.59 -5.34
N ARG A 13 12.09 -22.99 -6.29
CA ARG A 13 13.57 -23.02 -6.31
C ARG A 13 14.17 -22.39 -5.06
N TRP A 14 13.61 -21.26 -4.60
CA TRP A 14 14.06 -20.60 -3.38
C TRP A 14 13.87 -21.50 -2.16
N ASN A 15 12.70 -22.12 -2.00
CA ASN A 15 12.40 -23.02 -0.88
C ASN A 15 13.25 -24.30 -0.89
N GLU A 16 13.64 -24.79 -2.06
CA GLU A 16 14.51 -25.97 -2.21
C GLU A 16 16.00 -25.63 -2.05
N THR A 17 16.37 -24.35 -2.08
CA THR A 17 17.77 -23.92 -1.95
C THR A 17 18.23 -24.05 -0.49
N PRO A 18 19.35 -24.74 -0.22
CA PRO A 18 19.91 -24.80 1.13
C PRO A 18 20.24 -23.42 1.66
N ARG A 19 19.95 -23.17 2.94
CA ARG A 19 20.34 -21.93 3.61
C ARG A 19 21.85 -21.85 3.76
N ASP A 20 22.38 -20.65 3.58
CA ASP A 20 23.77 -20.31 3.83
C ASP A 20 23.88 -19.01 4.65
N GLU A 21 25.09 -18.47 4.76
CA GLU A 21 25.39 -17.24 5.51
C GLU A 21 24.80 -15.97 4.86
N LEU A 22 24.32 -16.04 3.62
CA LEU A 22 23.69 -14.93 2.91
C LEU A 22 22.16 -14.98 3.00
N ALA A 23 21.59 -16.02 3.60
CA ALA A 23 20.15 -16.13 3.78
C ALA A 23 19.60 -15.04 4.71
N ASP A 24 18.46 -14.48 4.32
CA ASP A 24 17.72 -13.55 5.18
C ASP A 24 17.28 -14.23 6.49
N CYS A 25 16.99 -13.42 7.50
CA CYS A 25 16.42 -13.95 8.75
C CYS A 25 15.02 -14.54 8.50
N ARG A 26 14.62 -15.52 9.32
CA ARG A 26 13.34 -16.23 9.17
C ARG A 26 12.12 -15.30 9.15
N ALA A 27 12.13 -14.25 9.98
CA ALA A 27 11.08 -13.25 9.98
C ALA A 27 10.96 -12.52 8.62
N CYS A 28 12.09 -12.15 8.02
CA CYS A 28 12.11 -11.50 6.70
C CYS A 28 11.59 -12.43 5.61
N GLU A 29 12.05 -13.69 5.57
CA GLU A 29 11.58 -14.67 4.59
C GLU A 29 10.08 -14.92 4.71
N CYS A 30 9.58 -15.09 5.94
CA CYS A 30 8.16 -15.26 6.23
C CYS A 30 7.34 -14.05 5.73
N SER A 31 7.84 -12.82 5.94
CA SER A 31 7.17 -11.62 5.41
C SER A 31 7.17 -11.58 3.88
N THR A 32 8.26 -12.03 3.24
CA THR A 32 8.34 -12.14 1.76
C THR A 32 7.34 -13.17 1.23
N ASP A 33 7.17 -14.31 1.90
CA ASP A 33 6.16 -15.30 1.54
C ASP A 33 4.75 -14.73 1.64
N VAL A 34 4.43 -13.96 2.69
CA VAL A 34 3.13 -13.29 2.83
C VAL A 34 2.89 -12.31 1.67
N GLU A 35 3.87 -11.48 1.33
CA GLU A 35 3.77 -10.54 0.21
C GLU A 35 3.55 -11.28 -1.11
N LEU A 36 4.28 -12.36 -1.34
CA LEU A 36 4.19 -13.16 -2.55
C LEU A 36 2.82 -13.85 -2.70
N LEU A 37 2.33 -14.47 -1.63
CA LEU A 37 1.02 -15.12 -1.59
C LEU A 37 -0.11 -14.10 -1.80
N ALA A 38 0.02 -12.91 -1.18
CA ALA A 38 -0.90 -11.79 -1.41
C ALA A 38 -0.88 -11.32 -2.87
N PHE A 39 0.31 -11.26 -3.49
CA PHE A 39 0.49 -10.87 -4.89
C PHE A 39 -0.20 -11.82 -5.86
N ILE A 40 -0.06 -13.14 -5.67
CA ILE A 40 -0.70 -14.17 -6.51
C ILE A 40 -2.13 -14.52 -6.11
N LYS A 41 -2.76 -13.69 -5.27
CA LYS A 41 -4.17 -13.81 -4.85
C LYS A 41 -4.50 -15.11 -4.08
N LYS A 42 -3.52 -15.67 -3.36
CA LYS A 42 -3.70 -16.79 -2.42
C LYS A 42 -3.94 -16.29 -1.00
N ASP A 43 -5.10 -15.68 -0.80
CA ASP A 43 -5.40 -14.89 0.41
C ASP A 43 -5.32 -15.70 1.70
N GLU A 44 -5.94 -16.88 1.74
CA GLU A 44 -5.94 -17.73 2.94
C GLU A 44 -4.54 -18.23 3.29
N GLU A 45 -3.75 -18.63 2.30
CA GLU A 45 -2.35 -19.04 2.50
C GLU A 45 -1.50 -17.86 3.01
N ALA A 46 -1.73 -16.64 2.50
CA ALA A 46 -1.04 -15.44 2.99
C ALA A 46 -1.38 -15.12 4.45
N ILE A 47 -2.65 -15.26 4.85
CA ILE A 47 -3.10 -15.05 6.23
C ILE A 47 -2.49 -16.09 7.18
N GLU A 48 -2.42 -17.35 6.75
CA GLU A 48 -1.80 -18.43 7.52
C GLU A 48 -0.29 -18.21 7.66
N ALA A 49 0.40 -17.90 6.55
CA ALA A 49 1.83 -17.62 6.54
C ALA A 49 2.21 -16.45 7.44
N ALA A 50 1.31 -15.48 7.65
CA ALA A 50 1.56 -14.33 8.52
C ALA A 50 1.49 -14.66 10.02
N GLN A 51 0.87 -15.78 10.43
CA GLN A 51 0.59 -16.05 11.86
C GLN A 51 1.82 -16.03 12.78
N PRO A 52 2.98 -16.63 12.43
CA PRO A 52 4.16 -16.59 13.29
C PRO A 52 4.61 -15.15 13.60
N LEU A 53 4.49 -14.25 12.62
CA LEU A 53 4.84 -12.84 12.77
C LEU A 53 3.79 -12.05 13.55
N LEU A 54 2.51 -12.34 13.33
CA LEU A 54 1.40 -11.66 13.99
C LEU A 54 1.29 -12.05 15.49
N ASN A 55 1.65 -13.30 15.81
CA ASN A 55 1.69 -13.84 17.17
C ASN A 55 2.99 -13.49 17.91
N GLY A 56 4.01 -13.01 17.19
CA GLY A 56 5.30 -12.63 17.78
C GLY A 56 6.22 -13.82 18.06
N GLU A 57 6.00 -14.95 17.39
CA GLU A 57 6.88 -16.13 17.40
C GLU A 57 8.18 -15.83 16.65
N GLU A 58 8.12 -14.94 15.64
CA GLU A 58 9.24 -14.48 14.84
C GLU A 58 9.31 -12.95 14.81
N SER A 59 10.50 -12.36 14.92
CA SER A 59 10.67 -10.89 14.85
C SER A 59 12.09 -10.46 14.46
N CYS A 60 12.21 -9.27 13.84
CA CYS A 60 13.47 -8.59 13.58
C CYS A 60 13.30 -7.06 13.70
N SER A 61 14.24 -6.26 13.17
CA SER A 61 14.19 -4.79 13.25
C SER A 61 13.14 -4.13 12.34
N THR A 62 12.77 -4.79 11.23
CA THR A 62 11.83 -4.28 10.21
C THR A 62 10.53 -5.10 10.13
N VAL A 63 10.60 -6.38 10.49
CA VAL A 63 9.47 -7.30 10.57
C VAL A 63 9.16 -7.49 12.06
N PRO A 64 7.90 -7.39 12.52
CA PRO A 64 6.64 -7.63 11.80
C PRO A 64 5.96 -6.40 11.17
N GLN A 65 6.59 -5.22 11.19
CA GLN A 65 5.93 -3.96 10.82
C GLN A 65 5.39 -3.97 9.38
N SER A 66 6.19 -4.40 8.41
CA SER A 66 5.76 -4.50 7.00
C SER A 66 4.64 -5.54 6.81
N THR A 67 4.72 -6.67 7.52
CA THR A 67 3.75 -7.77 7.43
C THR A 67 2.34 -7.36 7.84
N TYR A 68 2.20 -6.45 8.81
CA TYR A 68 0.88 -5.90 9.16
C TYR A 68 0.21 -5.16 7.99
N GLY A 69 0.99 -4.59 7.07
CA GLY A 69 0.45 -3.97 5.87
C GLY A 69 0.13 -5.03 4.80
N HIS A 70 1.07 -5.94 4.53
CA HIS A 70 0.92 -6.97 3.49
C HIS A 70 -0.31 -7.86 3.68
N VAL A 71 -0.69 -8.16 4.93
CA VAL A 71 -1.85 -9.03 5.23
C VAL A 71 -3.20 -8.30 5.10
N LEU A 72 -3.24 -6.97 4.99
CA LEU A 72 -4.51 -6.24 4.91
C LEU A 72 -5.29 -6.58 3.66
N LEU A 73 -4.63 -6.62 2.51
CA LEU A 73 -5.29 -6.91 1.25
C LEU A 73 -5.83 -8.36 1.19
N PRO A 74 -5.05 -9.38 1.60
CA PRO A 74 -5.56 -10.74 1.85
C PRO A 74 -6.76 -10.83 2.79
N LEU A 75 -6.89 -9.94 3.78
CA LEU A 75 -8.06 -9.92 4.65
C LEU A 75 -9.25 -9.18 4.01
N ILE A 76 -9.01 -8.16 3.19
CA ILE A 76 -10.04 -7.37 2.52
C ILE A 76 -10.76 -8.19 1.45
N ARG A 77 -10.03 -8.87 0.56
CA ARG A 77 -10.61 -9.62 -0.58
C ARG A 77 -11.68 -10.65 -0.18
N PRO A 78 -11.49 -11.49 0.85
CA PRO A 78 -12.52 -12.42 1.33
C PRO A 78 -13.53 -11.78 2.30
N GLY A 79 -13.48 -10.47 2.54
CA GLY A 79 -14.45 -9.76 3.37
C GLY A 79 -14.21 -9.85 4.89
N ARG A 80 -12.99 -10.16 5.35
CA ARG A 80 -12.63 -10.29 6.79
C ARG A 80 -12.36 -8.92 7.44
N ALA A 81 -13.33 -8.01 7.34
CA ALA A 81 -13.18 -6.60 7.71
C ALA A 81 -12.83 -6.38 9.21
N GLU A 82 -13.36 -7.20 10.12
CA GLU A 82 -13.07 -7.09 11.56
C GLU A 82 -11.63 -7.47 11.89
N GLU A 83 -11.13 -8.53 11.27
CA GLU A 83 -9.74 -8.98 11.44
C GLU A 83 -8.77 -7.94 10.86
N ALA A 84 -9.04 -7.46 9.64
CA ALA A 84 -8.28 -6.38 9.01
C ALA A 84 -8.22 -5.12 9.89
N ALA A 85 -9.30 -4.78 10.60
CA ALA A 85 -9.32 -3.64 11.52
C ALA A 85 -8.39 -3.83 12.74
N LYS A 86 -8.31 -5.04 13.29
CA LYS A 86 -7.37 -5.36 14.38
C LYS A 86 -5.93 -5.26 13.89
N ILE A 87 -5.63 -5.83 12.72
CA ILE A 87 -4.32 -5.76 12.06
C ILE A 87 -3.91 -4.31 11.82
N HIS A 88 -4.79 -3.50 11.21
CA HIS A 88 -4.51 -2.08 10.97
C HIS A 88 -4.19 -1.33 12.27
N SER A 89 -5.00 -1.52 13.32
CA SER A 89 -4.80 -0.82 14.59
C SER A 89 -3.46 -1.18 15.25
N LYS A 90 -3.05 -2.45 15.18
CA LYS A 90 -1.80 -2.95 15.77
C LYS A 90 -0.58 -2.56 14.92
N GLY A 91 -0.71 -2.61 13.60
CA GLY A 91 0.37 -2.34 12.64
C GLY A 91 0.68 -0.85 12.49
N TYR A 92 -0.34 -0.02 12.25
CA TYR A 92 -0.13 1.38 11.90
C TYR A 92 0.56 2.16 13.03
N SER A 93 0.26 1.86 14.30
CA SER A 93 0.92 2.51 15.43
C SER A 93 2.43 2.25 15.49
N LYS A 94 2.93 1.17 14.85
CA LYS A 94 4.34 0.80 14.83
C LYS A 94 5.13 1.49 13.72
N ILE A 95 4.47 2.02 12.70
CA ILE A 95 5.11 2.59 11.52
C ILE A 95 4.87 4.10 11.35
N ALA A 96 3.98 4.68 12.16
CA ALA A 96 3.58 6.08 12.05
C ALA A 96 4.79 7.03 12.07
N GLY A 97 4.97 7.80 10.99
CA GLY A 97 6.05 8.79 10.87
C GLY A 97 7.44 8.21 10.56
N ASN A 98 7.58 6.91 10.31
CA ASN A 98 8.85 6.31 9.93
C ASN A 98 9.00 6.23 8.40
N PRO A 99 10.04 6.84 7.80
CA PRO A 99 10.22 6.84 6.34
C PRO A 99 10.49 5.46 5.74
N LYS A 100 10.93 4.48 6.53
CA LYS A 100 11.22 3.11 6.04
C LYS A 100 9.97 2.31 5.65
N PHE A 101 8.77 2.80 5.97
CA PHE A 101 7.53 2.05 5.85
C PHE A 101 6.50 2.77 4.96
N LEU A 102 6.95 3.47 3.91
CA LEU A 102 6.04 4.20 3.00
C LEU A 102 5.08 3.28 2.25
N VAL A 103 5.54 2.10 1.79
CA VAL A 103 4.67 1.08 1.17
C VAL A 103 3.64 0.60 2.19
N THR A 104 4.06 0.24 3.40
CA THR A 104 3.15 -0.19 4.49
C THR A 104 2.16 0.90 4.90
N ALA A 105 2.58 2.16 4.91
CA ALA A 105 1.70 3.29 5.13
C ALA A 105 0.64 3.42 4.03
N SER A 106 0.99 3.12 2.78
CA SER A 106 0.04 3.10 1.66
C SER A 106 -1.01 1.98 1.82
N GLU A 107 -0.61 0.78 2.26
CA GLU A 107 -1.53 -0.35 2.50
C GLU A 107 -2.54 0.00 3.62
N HIS A 108 -2.07 0.63 4.70
CA HIS A 108 -2.96 1.14 5.75
C HIS A 108 -3.87 2.28 5.27
N LEU A 109 -3.38 3.16 4.40
CA LEU A 109 -4.19 4.22 3.78
C LEU A 109 -5.31 3.61 2.94
N GLN A 110 -5.00 2.64 2.09
CA GLN A 110 -5.97 1.89 1.28
C GLN A 110 -7.03 1.20 2.16
N PHE A 111 -6.62 0.52 3.22
CA PHE A 111 -7.54 -0.07 4.19
C PHE A 111 -8.50 0.96 4.80
N LEU A 112 -8.01 2.15 5.16
CA LEU A 112 -8.86 3.21 5.71
C LEU A 112 -9.87 3.74 4.67
N VAL A 113 -9.48 3.80 3.39
CA VAL A 113 -10.39 4.13 2.28
C VAL A 113 -11.46 3.06 2.13
N HIS A 114 -11.08 1.77 2.10
CA HIS A 114 -12.02 0.63 2.02
C HIS A 114 -13.07 0.69 3.14
N GLN A 115 -12.62 0.94 4.37
CA GLN A 115 -13.49 1.05 5.55
C GLN A 115 -14.25 2.38 5.63
N ARG A 116 -14.21 3.22 4.59
CA ARG A 116 -14.84 4.55 4.52
C ARG A 116 -14.43 5.49 5.66
N LYS A 117 -13.26 5.28 6.26
CA LYS A 117 -12.70 6.09 7.36
C LYS A 117 -11.88 7.26 6.79
N LEU A 118 -12.49 8.06 5.91
CA LEU A 118 -11.79 9.06 5.09
C LEU A 118 -11.07 10.15 5.90
N VAL A 119 -11.58 10.54 7.08
CA VAL A 119 -10.89 11.49 7.96
C VAL A 119 -9.56 10.93 8.45
N LYS A 120 -9.53 9.65 8.85
CA LYS A 120 -8.29 8.97 9.27
C LYS A 120 -7.36 8.76 8.08
N ALA A 121 -7.90 8.44 6.91
CA ALA A 121 -7.12 8.30 5.68
C ALA A 121 -6.38 9.62 5.34
N VAL A 122 -7.06 10.77 5.43
CA VAL A 122 -6.41 12.09 5.26
C VAL A 122 -5.30 12.31 6.29
N GLN A 123 -5.48 11.90 7.55
CA GLN A 123 -4.41 12.01 8.55
C GLN A 123 -3.18 11.16 8.21
N VAL A 124 -3.37 9.96 7.67
CA VAL A 124 -2.27 9.11 7.20
C VAL A 124 -1.58 9.77 6.01
N LEU A 125 -2.36 10.27 5.03
CA LEU A 125 -1.82 11.00 3.87
C LEU A 125 -0.94 12.17 4.32
N GLU A 126 -1.48 13.09 5.13
CA GLU A 126 -0.77 14.30 5.58
C GLU A 126 0.49 13.98 6.40
N ARG A 127 0.49 12.88 7.15
CA ARG A 127 1.66 12.47 7.94
C ARG A 127 2.80 11.93 7.08
N HIS A 128 2.50 11.16 6.04
CA HIS A 128 3.51 10.41 5.30
C HIS A 128 3.89 11.04 3.97
N TYR A 129 3.00 11.84 3.36
CA TYR A 129 3.28 12.51 2.09
C TYR A 129 4.55 13.38 2.14
N PRO A 130 4.89 14.04 3.26
CA PRO A 130 6.18 14.69 3.42
C PRO A 130 7.40 13.85 3.04
N LEU A 131 7.43 12.62 3.57
CA LEU A 131 8.50 11.66 3.40
C LEU A 131 8.52 11.08 1.98
N VAL A 132 7.37 11.05 1.29
CA VAL A 132 7.26 10.59 -0.10
C VAL A 132 7.90 11.58 -1.06
N LEU A 133 7.78 12.89 -0.79
CA LEU A 133 8.46 13.92 -1.59
C LEU A 133 9.98 13.88 -1.43
N GLU A 134 10.47 13.39 -0.29
CA GLU A 134 11.91 13.21 -0.03
C GLU A 134 12.45 11.86 -0.53
N SER A 135 11.57 10.89 -0.79
CA SER A 135 11.98 9.56 -1.25
C SER A 135 12.53 9.62 -2.69
N ALA A 136 13.70 9.03 -2.89
CA ALA A 136 14.27 8.79 -4.22
C ALA A 136 13.81 7.45 -4.83
N VAL A 137 12.93 6.71 -4.14
CA VAL A 137 12.49 5.37 -4.54
C VAL A 137 11.13 5.46 -5.23
N GLY A 138 11.15 5.39 -6.57
CA GLY A 138 9.92 5.45 -7.37
C GLY A 138 8.89 4.36 -7.02
N TYR A 139 9.35 3.22 -6.49
CA TYR A 139 8.46 2.15 -6.02
C TYR A 139 7.61 2.63 -4.83
N GLU A 140 8.22 3.24 -3.81
CA GLU A 140 7.49 3.79 -2.65
C GLU A 140 6.51 4.89 -3.06
N GLN A 141 6.94 5.76 -3.99
CA GLN A 141 6.11 6.83 -4.53
C GLN A 141 4.89 6.28 -5.27
N TYR A 142 5.05 5.27 -6.15
CA TYR A 142 3.94 4.64 -6.87
C TYR A 142 2.87 4.11 -5.92
N TYR A 143 3.25 3.30 -4.93
CA TYR A 143 2.31 2.69 -4.00
C TYR A 143 1.55 3.76 -3.20
N PHE A 144 2.27 4.79 -2.74
CA PHE A 144 1.65 5.88 -2.00
C PHE A 144 0.72 6.73 -2.86
N TYR A 145 1.11 7.09 -4.09
CA TYR A 145 0.28 7.89 -4.98
C TYR A 145 -0.98 7.15 -5.42
N ARG A 146 -0.90 5.84 -5.69
CA ARG A 146 -2.09 5.01 -5.95
C ARG A 146 -3.06 5.00 -4.76
N ALA A 147 -2.53 4.88 -3.53
CA ALA A 147 -3.35 4.95 -2.32
C ALA A 147 -3.98 6.33 -2.12
N ALA A 148 -3.25 7.41 -2.45
CA ALA A 148 -3.76 8.77 -2.42
C ALA A 148 -4.87 8.98 -3.48
N GLN A 149 -4.70 8.47 -4.70
CA GLN A 149 -5.71 8.49 -5.76
C GLN A 149 -7.03 7.87 -5.27
N LEU A 150 -6.98 6.69 -4.64
CA LEU A 150 -8.16 6.05 -4.05
C LEU A 150 -8.85 6.93 -2.99
N LEU A 151 -8.06 7.58 -2.12
CA LEU A 151 -8.59 8.51 -1.12
C LEU A 151 -9.29 9.70 -1.78
N PHE A 152 -8.65 10.38 -2.72
CA PHE A 152 -9.22 11.58 -3.34
C PHE A 152 -10.42 11.27 -4.22
N GLU A 153 -10.45 10.10 -4.86
CA GLU A 153 -11.63 9.64 -5.57
C GLU A 153 -12.79 9.34 -4.61
N ALA A 154 -12.54 8.64 -3.50
CA ALA A 154 -13.56 8.42 -2.47
C ALA A 154 -14.09 9.74 -1.87
N LEU A 155 -13.21 10.73 -1.69
CA LEU A 155 -13.59 12.07 -1.22
C LEU A 155 -14.44 12.82 -2.25
N ALA A 156 -14.14 12.68 -3.54
CA ALA A 156 -14.89 13.29 -4.64
C ALA A 156 -16.30 12.69 -4.76
N ARG A 157 -16.42 11.34 -4.73
CA ARG A 157 -17.72 10.64 -4.81
C ARG A 157 -18.66 10.96 -3.64
N ASN A 158 -18.12 11.17 -2.43
CA ASN A 158 -18.93 11.56 -1.28
C ASN A 158 -19.64 12.92 -1.47
N GLY A 159 -19.19 13.77 -2.41
CA GLY A 159 -19.90 14.94 -2.94
C GLY A 159 -20.15 16.11 -1.98
N SER A 160 -20.02 15.91 -0.67
CA SER A 160 -20.51 16.86 0.34
C SER A 160 -19.63 18.10 0.53
N ARG A 161 -18.38 18.06 0.05
CA ARG A 161 -17.37 19.13 0.21
C ARG A 161 -16.39 19.10 -0.96
N PRO A 162 -16.68 19.85 -2.05
CA PRO A 162 -15.81 19.90 -3.23
C PRO A 162 -14.48 20.59 -2.96
N THR A 163 -14.43 21.47 -1.95
CA THR A 163 -13.21 22.14 -1.49
C THR A 163 -12.93 21.76 -0.04
N ARG A 164 -11.66 21.46 0.27
CA ARG A 164 -11.21 21.05 1.62
C ARG A 164 -9.84 21.62 1.93
N LYS A 165 -9.54 21.73 3.22
CA LYS A 165 -8.19 22.06 3.68
C LYS A 165 -7.35 20.80 3.84
N PHE A 166 -6.16 20.80 3.23
CA PHE A 166 -5.16 19.75 3.39
C PHE A 166 -3.84 20.36 3.87
N ARG A 167 -3.12 19.66 4.75
CA ARG A 167 -1.84 20.09 5.31
C ARG A 167 -0.67 19.66 4.42
N PHE A 168 -0.73 19.99 3.14
CA PHE A 168 0.41 19.83 2.26
C PHE A 168 1.52 20.82 2.66
N GLN A 169 2.76 20.36 2.57
CA GLN A 169 3.97 21.14 2.83
C GLN A 169 4.37 21.97 1.61
N GLU A 170 5.19 23.01 1.82
CA GLU A 170 5.63 23.93 0.76
C GLU A 170 6.35 23.26 -0.40
N SER A 171 7.03 22.13 -0.17
CA SER A 171 7.67 21.35 -1.22
C SER A 171 6.69 20.54 -2.09
N CYS A 172 5.41 20.49 -1.75
CA CYS A 172 4.39 19.89 -2.60
C CYS A 172 4.19 20.72 -3.88
N PRO A 173 4.21 20.11 -5.08
CA PRO A 173 4.05 20.84 -6.34
C PRO A 173 2.74 21.63 -6.45
N ILE A 174 1.70 21.18 -5.76
CA ILE A 174 0.38 21.83 -5.72
C ILE A 174 0.19 22.67 -4.46
N TRP A 175 1.24 22.99 -3.68
CA TRP A 175 1.09 23.75 -2.43
C TRP A 175 0.43 25.12 -2.63
N ARG A 176 -0.36 25.54 -1.64
CA ARG A 176 -1.04 26.84 -1.59
C ARG A 176 -1.04 27.38 -0.17
N GLU A 177 -0.85 28.69 -0.03
CA GLU A 177 -0.77 29.37 1.27
C GLU A 177 -2.06 29.23 2.10
N ASP A 178 -3.23 29.35 1.46
CA ASP A 178 -4.54 29.20 2.12
C ASP A 178 -4.89 27.75 2.49
N ARG A 179 -4.09 26.79 2.00
CA ARG A 179 -4.23 25.35 2.14
C ARG A 179 -5.59 24.83 1.67
N SER A 180 -6.26 25.55 0.79
CA SER A 180 -7.60 25.25 0.30
C SER A 180 -7.53 24.64 -1.09
N TYR A 181 -8.10 23.45 -1.25
CA TYR A 181 -7.97 22.67 -2.47
C TYR A 181 -9.30 22.13 -2.93
N GLU A 182 -9.54 22.21 -4.23
CA GLU A 182 -10.59 21.43 -4.87
C GLU A 182 -10.17 19.96 -4.89
N VAL A 183 -11.04 19.10 -4.35
CA VAL A 183 -10.77 17.66 -4.22
C VAL A 183 -10.51 17.03 -5.59
N ALA A 184 -11.23 17.47 -6.63
CA ALA A 184 -11.03 17.02 -8.00
C ALA A 184 -9.63 17.39 -8.55
N ALA A 185 -9.17 18.61 -8.33
CA ALA A 185 -7.83 19.03 -8.77
C ALA A 185 -6.71 18.23 -8.05
N VAL A 186 -6.89 17.90 -6.77
CA VAL A 186 -5.94 17.06 -6.03
C VAL A 186 -5.98 15.61 -6.53
N LEU A 187 -7.17 15.10 -6.85
CA LEU A 187 -7.32 13.79 -7.50
C LEU A 187 -6.56 13.74 -8.82
N ASP A 188 -6.78 14.71 -9.71
CA ASP A 188 -6.11 14.79 -11.01
C ASP A 188 -4.59 14.79 -10.85
N PHE A 189 -4.08 15.54 -9.87
CA PHE A 189 -2.65 15.53 -9.55
C PHE A 189 -2.14 14.13 -9.19
N PHE A 190 -2.78 13.42 -8.24
CA PHE A 190 -2.32 12.07 -7.86
C PHE A 190 -2.53 11.04 -8.96
N CYS A 191 -3.56 11.17 -9.80
CA CYS A 191 -3.75 10.35 -11.00
C CYS A 191 -2.57 10.50 -11.96
N GLU A 192 -2.19 11.74 -12.30
CA GLU A 192 -1.07 11.99 -13.20
C GLU A 192 0.27 11.50 -12.62
N GLN A 193 0.52 11.71 -11.32
CA GLN A 193 1.72 11.20 -10.67
C GLN A 193 1.79 9.66 -10.68
N THR A 194 0.68 8.99 -10.33
CA THR A 194 0.60 7.51 -10.32
C THR A 194 0.82 6.95 -11.71
N LYS A 195 0.10 7.48 -12.71
CA LYS A 195 0.21 7.07 -14.11
C LYS A 195 1.63 7.23 -14.65
N THR A 196 2.28 8.36 -14.36
CA THR A 196 3.65 8.63 -14.83
C THR A 196 4.62 7.55 -14.33
N ILE A 197 4.58 7.23 -13.04
CA ILE A 197 5.49 6.23 -12.46
C ILE A 197 5.13 4.81 -12.92
N ALA A 198 3.83 4.49 -13.02
CA ALA A 198 3.36 3.20 -13.52
C ALA A 198 3.92 2.90 -14.91
N GLN A 199 3.79 3.85 -15.84
CA GLN A 199 4.29 3.72 -17.21
C GLN A 199 5.81 3.52 -17.28
N GLN A 200 6.59 4.15 -16.39
CA GLN A 200 8.03 3.93 -16.32
C GLN A 200 8.38 2.51 -15.87
N PHE A 201 7.68 1.98 -14.86
CA PHE A 201 7.88 0.59 -14.42
C PHE A 201 7.47 -0.41 -15.49
N ASP A 202 6.32 -0.19 -16.11
CA ASP A 202 5.77 -1.00 -17.17
C ASP A 202 6.71 -1.05 -18.39
N GLN A 203 7.19 0.11 -18.84
CA GLN A 203 8.20 0.20 -19.89
C GLN A 203 9.48 -0.56 -19.53
N ARG A 204 9.97 -0.41 -18.30
CA ARG A 204 11.18 -1.11 -17.83
C ARG A 204 10.99 -2.62 -17.77
N ASN A 205 9.80 -3.08 -17.37
CA ASN A 205 9.51 -4.50 -17.19
C ASN A 205 9.04 -5.19 -18.48
N GLY A 206 8.66 -4.43 -19.51
CA GLY A 206 8.10 -4.96 -20.76
C GLY A 206 6.69 -5.52 -20.60
N ASN A 207 5.91 -5.02 -19.64
CA ASN A 207 4.51 -5.41 -19.39
C ASN A 207 3.69 -4.17 -18.96
N ASP A 208 2.44 -4.36 -18.57
CA ASP A 208 1.50 -3.30 -18.15
C ASP A 208 1.02 -3.47 -16.70
N HIS A 209 1.79 -4.21 -15.89
CA HIS A 209 1.40 -4.64 -14.56
C HIS A 209 1.04 -3.49 -13.62
N PHE A 210 1.87 -2.45 -13.55
CA PHE A 210 1.65 -1.31 -12.66
C PHE A 210 0.45 -0.47 -13.12
N SER A 211 0.22 -0.36 -14.43
CA SER A 211 -0.97 0.31 -14.97
C SER A 211 -2.24 -0.48 -14.65
N GLN A 212 -2.25 -1.80 -14.87
CA GLN A 212 -3.40 -2.66 -14.55
C GLN A 212 -3.76 -2.60 -13.06
N GLN A 213 -2.76 -2.59 -12.18
CA GLN A 213 -2.99 -2.51 -10.73
C GLN A 213 -3.72 -1.23 -10.29
N VAL A 214 -3.63 -0.12 -11.03
CA VAL A 214 -4.37 1.11 -10.69
C VAL A 214 -5.87 0.85 -10.81
N GLU A 215 -6.30 0.24 -11.92
CA GLU A 215 -7.71 -0.07 -12.16
C GLU A 215 -8.21 -1.20 -11.27
N GLU A 216 -7.43 -2.29 -11.11
CA GLU A 216 -7.81 -3.40 -10.22
C GLU A 216 -8.07 -2.92 -8.78
N TYR A 217 -7.22 -2.04 -8.24
CA TYR A 217 -7.40 -1.51 -6.90
C TYR A 217 -8.56 -0.50 -6.86
N ARG A 218 -8.75 0.30 -7.92
CA ARG A 218 -9.90 1.20 -8.01
C ARG A 218 -11.22 0.43 -7.93
N GLU A 219 -11.34 -0.67 -8.67
CA GLU A 219 -12.50 -1.55 -8.63
C GLU A 219 -12.68 -2.21 -7.26
N LEU A 220 -11.62 -2.80 -6.70
CA LEU A 220 -11.68 -3.51 -5.42
C LEU A 220 -12.04 -2.59 -4.24
N PHE A 221 -11.49 -1.37 -4.22
CA PHE A 221 -11.64 -0.47 -3.07
C PHE A 221 -12.82 0.50 -3.21
N LEU A 222 -13.24 0.81 -4.43
CA LEU A 222 -14.29 1.79 -4.71
C LEU A 222 -15.48 1.24 -5.52
N GLY A 223 -15.49 -0.03 -5.92
CA GLY A 223 -16.57 -0.61 -6.73
C GLY A 223 -17.95 -0.48 -6.09
N ASP A 224 -18.03 -0.61 -4.77
CA ASP A 224 -19.30 -0.50 -4.00
C ASP A 224 -19.63 0.92 -3.54
N LEU A 225 -18.83 1.92 -3.93
CA LEU A 225 -19.11 3.35 -3.67
C LEU A 225 -19.97 3.90 -4.82
N ALA A 226 -21.28 3.66 -4.71
CA ALA A 226 -22.31 4.38 -5.46
C ALA A 226 -22.50 5.81 -4.91
#